data_AF-A0A292QM38-F1
#
_entry.id   AF-A0A292QM38-F1
#
_cell.length_a   1.000
_cell.length_b   1.000
_cell.length_c   1.000
_cell.angle_alpha   90.00
_cell.angle_beta   90.00
_cell.angle_gamma   90.00
#
_symmetry.space_group_name_H-M   'P 1'
#
loop_
_entity.id
_entity.type
_entity.pdbx_description
1 polymer ?
#
loop_
_entity_poly.entity_id
_entity_poly.type
_entity_poly.pdbx_seq_one_letter_code
_entity_poly.pdbx_strand_id
1 'polypeptide(L)'
;MQYVAIKKEIKNNEEIFVVNAIPLKNKNKSIVQKIPHPLGSDGMEFKTLEEAKDAITRAGFSYILPDGKKETKIPQKINKITYTENNYEEIIYNAIKEKTNSANSNVCASAILAISEFPKDETFEILFSKFGEDNDLVRKNAISGVCRYGKILQPKIIKTLESQSWIAKNSAISCISNLATNADIELEKFIVPLINATNDSNPIVQTNALQALAIVYQNYKKNQKI
;
A
#
# COMPACT_ATOMS: atom_id res chain seq x y z
N MET A 1 7.42 13.00 31.78
CA MET A 1 6.81 12.61 30.49
C MET A 1 6.35 13.89 29.79
N GLN A 2 6.77 14.11 28.54
CA GLN A 2 6.41 15.33 27.80
C GLN A 2 5.08 15.13 27.06
N TYR A 3 4.30 16.21 26.94
CA TYR A 3 2.96 16.19 26.36
C TYR A 3 2.87 17.08 25.13
N VAL A 4 2.16 16.61 24.10
CA VAL A 4 1.80 17.40 22.92
C VAL A 4 0.31 17.69 22.95
N ALA A 5 -0.08 18.96 22.81
CA ALA A 5 -1.48 19.34 22.78
C ALA A 5 -2.12 19.07 21.42
N ILE A 6 -3.32 18.47 21.44
CA ILE A 6 -4.20 18.34 20.28
C ILE A 6 -5.21 19.47 20.34
N LYS A 7 -5.23 20.31 19.32
CA LYS A 7 -6.23 21.37 19.17
C LYS A 7 -7.32 20.92 18.21
N LYS A 8 -8.57 21.22 18.54
CA LYS A 8 -9.71 21.04 17.65
C LYS A 8 -9.98 22.34 16.93
N GLU A 9 -10.02 22.31 15.61
CA GLU A 9 -10.27 23.48 14.75
C GLU A 9 -11.34 23.13 13.70
N ILE A 10 -12.05 24.15 13.21
CA ILE A 10 -13.01 24.01 12.09
C ILE A 10 -12.37 24.66 10.87
N LYS A 11 -12.18 23.88 9.81
CA LYS A 11 -11.59 24.35 8.56
C LYS A 11 -12.46 23.84 7.41
N ASN A 12 -12.92 24.75 6.55
CA ASN A 12 -13.81 24.43 5.41
C ASN A 12 -15.08 23.65 5.81
N ASN A 13 -15.72 24.02 6.93
CA ASN A 13 -16.86 23.30 7.52
C ASN A 13 -16.58 21.86 7.98
N GLU A 14 -15.33 21.42 7.99
CA GLU A 14 -14.92 20.13 8.54
C GLU A 14 -14.16 20.31 9.85
N GLU A 15 -14.39 19.39 10.80
CA GLU A 15 -13.64 19.31 12.04
C GLU A 15 -12.26 18.69 11.78
N ILE A 16 -11.20 19.37 12.19
CA ILE A 16 -9.82 18.91 12.07
C ILE A 16 -9.10 18.97 13.42
N PHE A 17 -8.05 18.16 13.55
CA PHE A 17 -7.22 18.09 14.74
C PHE A 17 -5.79 18.52 14.40
N VAL A 18 -5.30 19.55 15.09
CA VAL A 18 -3.98 20.16 14.84
C VAL A 18 -3.02 19.84 15.97
N VAL A 19 -1.81 19.43 15.60
CA VAL A 19 -0.75 19.02 16.52
C VAL A 19 0.55 19.75 16.19
N ASN A 20 1.22 20.29 17.21
CA ASN A 20 2.54 20.92 17.04
C ASN A 20 3.58 19.90 16.57
N ALA A 21 4.41 20.27 15.60
CA ALA A 21 5.40 19.40 14.99
C ALA A 21 6.72 20.12 14.68
N ILE A 22 7.81 19.36 14.66
CA ILE A 22 9.11 19.80 14.14
C ILE A 22 9.26 19.31 12.69
N PRO A 23 9.62 20.19 11.74
CA PRO A 23 9.96 19.78 10.39
C PRO A 23 11.37 19.18 10.35
N LEU A 24 11.48 17.95 9.89
CA LEU A 24 12.75 17.34 9.50
C LEU A 24 13.09 17.74 8.07
N LYS A 25 14.28 18.30 7.89
CA LYS A 25 14.80 18.75 6.60
C LYS A 25 15.91 17.83 6.11
N ASN A 26 15.97 17.59 4.81
CA ASN A 26 17.13 16.92 4.21
C ASN A 26 18.33 17.86 4.11
N LYS A 27 19.45 17.35 3.57
CA LYS A 27 20.68 18.13 3.28
C LYS A 27 20.41 19.36 2.41
N ASN A 28 19.39 19.32 1.55
CA ASN A 28 18.99 20.42 0.67
C ASN A 28 18.02 21.40 1.34
N LYS A 29 17.81 21.29 2.66
CA LYS A 29 16.91 22.11 3.48
C LYS A 29 15.42 22.03 3.09
N SER A 30 15.01 21.10 2.22
CA SER A 30 13.60 20.86 1.96
C SER A 30 12.99 19.97 3.05
N ILE A 31 11.74 20.26 3.43
CA ILE A 31 11.01 19.50 4.46
C ILE A 31 10.71 18.11 3.89
N VAL A 32 11.16 17.07 4.60
CA VAL A 32 10.94 15.67 4.23
C VAL A 32 9.81 15.08 5.06
N GLN A 33 9.71 15.48 6.33
CA GLN A 33 8.77 14.90 7.28
C GLN A 33 8.46 15.88 8.40
N LYS A 34 7.28 15.80 9.00
CA LYS A 34 6.95 16.48 10.25
C LYS A 34 6.78 15.43 11.35
N ILE A 35 7.31 15.71 12.54
CA ILE A 35 7.17 14.83 13.72
C ILE A 35 6.47 15.61 14.83
N PRO A 36 5.35 15.10 15.39
CA PRO A 36 4.72 15.70 16.55
C PRO A 36 5.72 15.92 17.69
N HIS A 37 5.78 17.13 18.22
CA HIS A 37 6.76 17.49 19.24
C HIS A 37 6.26 18.66 20.10
N PRO A 38 6.45 18.64 21.43
CA PRO A 38 5.96 19.68 22.34
C PRO A 38 6.49 21.08 22.01
N LEU A 39 7.74 21.15 21.53
CA LEU A 39 8.44 22.38 21.14
C LEU A 39 8.36 22.67 19.63
N GLY A 40 7.47 21.98 18.90
CA GLY A 40 7.28 22.20 17.47
C GLY A 40 6.66 23.56 17.18
N SER A 41 7.19 24.27 16.18
CA SER A 41 6.66 25.56 15.71
C SER A 41 5.77 25.44 14.47
N ASP A 42 5.67 24.25 13.88
CA ASP A 42 4.84 23.94 12.72
C ASP A 42 3.62 23.10 13.14
N GLY A 43 2.63 22.94 12.27
CA GLY A 43 1.41 22.16 12.49
C GLY A 43 1.30 20.91 11.61
N MET A 44 0.76 19.84 12.18
CA MET A 44 0.22 18.68 11.47
C MET A 44 -1.29 18.63 11.66
N GLU A 45 -2.03 18.48 10.55
CA GLU A 45 -3.49 18.37 10.53
C GLU A 45 -3.91 16.91 10.36
N PHE A 46 -4.89 16.47 11.14
CA PHE A 46 -5.48 15.13 11.11
C PHE A 46 -7.00 15.24 10.99
N LYS A 47 -7.61 14.26 10.30
CA LYS A 47 -9.08 14.24 10.12
C LYS A 47 -9.80 13.72 11.35
N THR A 48 -9.14 12.86 12.12
CA THR A 48 -9.73 12.25 13.32
C THR A 48 -8.84 12.43 14.55
N LEU A 49 -9.47 12.44 15.73
CA LEU A 49 -8.75 12.52 17.00
C LEU A 49 -7.83 11.32 17.20
N GLU A 50 -8.23 10.12 16.75
CA GLU A 50 -7.42 8.91 16.89
C GLU A 50 -6.16 8.96 16.02
N GLU A 51 -6.22 9.50 14.80
CA GLU A 51 -5.03 9.73 13.96
C GLU A 51 -4.01 10.65 14.65
N ALA A 52 -4.49 11.73 15.27
CA ALA A 52 -3.65 12.67 16.02
C ALA A 52 -3.00 12.01 17.24
N LYS A 53 -3.79 11.28 18.05
CA LYS A 53 -3.28 10.51 19.20
C LYS A 53 -2.22 9.51 18.79
N ASP A 54 -2.46 8.76 17.72
CA ASP A 54 -1.53 7.76 17.21
C ASP A 54 -0.24 8.39 16.68
N ALA A 55 -0.32 9.54 16.01
CA ALA A 55 0.86 10.26 15.56
C ALA A 55 1.74 10.73 16.72
N ILE A 56 1.14 11.30 17.78
CA ILE A 56 1.86 11.73 19.00
C ILE A 56 2.47 10.53 19.72
N THR A 57 1.71 9.43 19.84
CA THR A 57 2.18 8.20 20.50
C THR A 57 3.36 7.60 19.75
N ARG A 58 3.32 7.55 18.41
CA ARG A 58 4.45 7.09 17.57
C ARG A 58 5.70 7.96 17.72
N ALA A 59 5.52 9.25 17.99
CA ALA A 59 6.62 10.17 18.27
C ALA A 59 7.19 10.02 19.70
N GLY A 60 6.62 9.14 20.53
CA GLY A 60 7.09 8.86 21.88
C GLY A 60 6.58 9.84 22.93
N PHE A 61 5.55 10.62 22.62
CA PHE A 61 4.98 11.62 23.52
C PHE A 61 3.61 11.20 24.04
N SER A 62 3.23 11.78 25.18
CA SER A 62 1.85 11.77 25.66
C SER A 62 1.08 12.93 25.05
N TYR A 63 -0.25 12.94 25.18
CA TYR A 63 -1.07 13.99 24.57
C TYR A 63 -2.01 14.67 25.57
N ILE A 64 -2.34 15.92 25.28
CA ILE A 64 -3.40 16.69 25.92
C ILE A 64 -4.53 16.78 24.92
N LEU A 65 -5.71 16.29 25.30
CA LEU A 65 -6.92 16.34 24.48
C LEU A 65 -7.47 17.77 24.35
N PRO A 66 -8.36 18.04 23.39
CA PRO A 66 -9.01 19.35 23.24
C PRO A 66 -9.78 19.82 24.48
N ASP A 67 -10.25 18.89 25.33
CA ASP A 67 -10.91 19.17 26.60
C ASP A 67 -9.93 19.44 27.77
N GLY A 68 -8.61 19.43 27.49
CA GLY A 68 -7.54 19.64 28.46
C GLY A 68 -7.11 18.38 29.21
N LYS A 69 -7.77 17.23 29.00
CA LYS A 69 -7.43 15.99 29.69
C LYS A 69 -6.09 15.44 29.19
N LYS A 70 -5.21 15.12 30.13
CA LYS A 70 -3.91 14.47 29.86
C LYS A 70 -4.11 12.97 29.74
N GLU A 71 -3.65 12.41 28.62
CA GLU A 71 -3.70 10.98 28.37
C GLU A 71 -2.34 10.46 27.91
N THR A 72 -2.05 9.22 28.29
CA THR A 72 -0.85 8.50 27.89
C THR A 72 -1.31 7.20 27.27
N LYS A 73 -1.21 7.07 25.95
CA LYS A 73 -1.34 5.76 25.34
C LYS A 73 -0.06 5.01 25.68
N ILE A 74 -0.16 4.09 26.65
CA ILE A 74 0.90 3.11 26.90
C ILE A 74 1.16 2.45 25.55
N PRO A 75 2.42 2.40 25.04
CA PRO A 75 2.70 1.69 23.80
C PRO A 75 2.04 0.33 23.92
N GLN A 76 1.17 0.00 22.95
CA GLN A 76 0.39 -1.24 22.95
C GLN A 76 1.28 -2.34 23.48
N LYS A 77 0.82 -3.03 24.55
CA LYS A 77 1.50 -4.20 25.12
C LYS A 77 2.10 -4.96 23.95
N ILE A 78 3.43 -5.05 23.91
CA ILE A 78 4.08 -6.07 23.10
C ILE A 78 3.51 -7.35 23.71
N ASN A 79 2.49 -7.91 23.06
CA ASN A 79 1.99 -9.22 23.43
C ASN A 79 3.20 -10.11 23.21
N LYS A 80 3.89 -10.47 24.29
CA LYS A 80 4.93 -11.49 24.25
C LYS A 80 4.22 -12.72 23.73
N ILE A 81 4.51 -13.07 22.48
CA ILE A 81 4.01 -14.29 21.86
C ILE A 81 4.57 -15.42 22.72
N THR A 82 3.71 -16.04 23.53
CA THR A 82 4.07 -17.20 24.32
C THR A 82 4.13 -18.40 23.38
N TYR A 83 5.34 -18.92 23.21
CA TYR A 83 5.64 -20.01 22.28
C TYR A 83 5.09 -21.33 22.82
N THR A 84 4.18 -21.93 22.07
CA THR A 84 3.86 -23.36 22.14
C THR A 84 4.21 -23.96 20.78
N GLU A 85 4.81 -25.15 20.79
CA GLU A 85 5.68 -25.72 19.75
C GLU A 85 5.18 -25.63 18.27
N ASN A 86 6.14 -25.45 17.37
CA ASN A 86 6.11 -25.68 15.91
C ASN A 86 5.21 -24.84 14.98
N ASN A 87 4.54 -23.78 15.44
CA ASN A 87 3.70 -22.94 14.57
C ASN A 87 4.38 -21.66 14.01
N TYR A 88 5.67 -21.71 13.69
CA TYR A 88 6.41 -20.50 13.29
C TYR A 88 5.89 -19.88 11.98
N GLU A 89 5.49 -20.70 11.00
CA GLU A 89 4.99 -20.17 9.73
C GLU A 89 3.72 -19.34 9.92
N GLU A 90 2.73 -19.85 10.68
CA GLU A 90 1.48 -19.13 10.92
C GLU A 90 1.70 -17.89 11.78
N ILE A 91 2.57 -17.97 12.79
CA ILE A 91 2.94 -16.83 13.62
C ILE A 91 3.57 -15.72 12.77
N ILE A 92 4.54 -16.07 11.91
CA ILE A 92 5.20 -15.10 11.02
C ILE A 92 4.19 -14.55 10.03
N TYR A 93 3.37 -15.41 9.41
CA TYR A 93 2.34 -15.02 8.46
C TYR A 93 1.37 -14.01 9.08
N ASN A 94 0.81 -14.32 10.25
CA ASN A 94 -0.13 -13.46 10.95
C ASN A 94 0.51 -12.13 11.36
N ALA A 95 1.75 -12.17 11.88
CA ALA A 95 2.48 -10.96 12.25
C ALA A 95 2.70 -10.01 11.05
N ILE A 96 2.99 -10.57 9.87
CA ILE A 96 3.12 -9.78 8.63
C ILE A 96 1.75 -9.30 8.15
N LYS A 97 0.76 -10.20 8.12
CA LYS A 97 -0.61 -9.93 7.66
C LYS A 97 -1.24 -8.76 8.40
N GLU A 98 -1.08 -8.67 9.72
CA GLU A 98 -1.55 -7.53 10.52
C GLU A 98 -1.01 -6.17 10.05
N LYS A 99 0.15 -6.14 9.40
CA LYS A 99 0.81 -4.91 8.93
C LYS A 99 0.45 -4.54 7.49
N THR A 100 -0.25 -5.41 6.76
CA THR A 100 -0.67 -5.17 5.36
C THR A 100 -1.73 -4.07 5.22
N ASN A 101 -2.31 -3.60 6.32
CA ASN A 101 -3.22 -2.46 6.38
C ASN A 101 -2.71 -1.35 7.32
N SER A 102 -1.39 -1.29 7.54
CA SER A 102 -0.79 -0.24 8.36
C SER A 102 -1.06 1.14 7.76
N ALA A 103 -1.48 2.09 8.58
CA ALA A 103 -1.63 3.50 8.19
C ALA A 103 -0.29 4.14 7.77
N ASN A 104 0.86 3.54 8.13
CA ASN A 104 2.15 3.94 7.61
C ASN A 104 2.44 3.18 6.31
N SER A 105 2.44 3.88 5.18
CA SER A 105 2.59 3.28 3.85
C SER A 105 3.92 2.54 3.66
N ASN A 106 5.01 2.93 4.34
CA ASN A 106 6.27 2.18 4.26
C ASN A 106 6.16 0.83 4.97
N VAL A 107 5.54 0.81 6.16
CA VAL A 107 5.28 -0.43 6.89
C VAL A 107 4.35 -1.33 6.09
N CYS A 108 3.28 -0.76 5.52
CA CYS A 108 2.36 -1.47 4.64
C CYS A 108 3.11 -2.06 3.43
N ALA A 109 3.91 -1.26 2.73
CA ALA A 109 4.66 -1.71 1.55
C ALA A 109 5.64 -2.83 1.88
N SER A 110 6.36 -2.74 3.01
CA SER A 110 7.24 -3.81 3.48
C SER A 110 6.45 -5.09 3.82
N ALA A 111 5.29 -4.95 4.45
CA ALA A 111 4.42 -6.09 4.77
C ALA A 111 3.88 -6.77 3.50
N ILE A 112 3.47 -5.99 2.50
CA ILE A 112 3.01 -6.50 1.20
C ILE A 112 4.13 -7.24 0.45
N LEU A 113 5.36 -6.73 0.50
CA LEU A 113 6.50 -7.44 -0.07
C LEU A 113 6.75 -8.76 0.66
N ALA A 114 6.78 -8.74 2.00
CA ALA A 114 7.08 -9.92 2.80
C ALA A 114 5.98 -10.99 2.73
N ILE A 115 4.70 -10.60 2.73
CA ILE A 115 3.59 -11.57 2.66
C ILE A 115 3.56 -12.32 1.32
N SER A 116 4.15 -11.74 0.27
CA SER A 116 4.24 -12.38 -1.05
C SER A 116 5.14 -13.62 -1.08
N GLU A 117 5.88 -13.92 0.00
CA GLU A 117 6.61 -15.20 0.14
C GLU A 117 5.67 -16.38 0.49
N PHE A 118 4.42 -16.12 0.87
CA PHE A 118 3.47 -17.13 1.34
C PHE A 118 2.41 -17.43 0.26
N PRO A 119 2.50 -18.56 -0.47
CA PRO A 119 1.59 -18.89 -1.57
C PRO A 119 0.24 -19.43 -1.04
N LYS A 120 -0.55 -18.56 -0.42
CA LYS A 120 -1.88 -18.86 0.15
C LYS A 120 -2.94 -18.05 -0.58
N ASP A 121 -4.15 -18.61 -0.71
CA ASP A 121 -5.27 -17.90 -1.35
C ASP A 121 -5.53 -16.54 -0.69
N GLU A 122 -5.48 -16.49 0.64
CA GLU A 122 -5.62 -15.25 1.40
C GLU A 122 -4.51 -14.22 1.06
N THR A 123 -3.26 -14.67 0.87
CA THR A 123 -2.19 -13.79 0.41
C THR A 123 -2.55 -13.19 -0.95
N PHE A 124 -3.06 -14.01 -1.88
CA PHE A 124 -3.43 -13.54 -3.20
C PHE A 124 -4.57 -12.51 -3.13
N GLU A 125 -5.59 -12.73 -2.29
CA GLU A 125 -6.63 -11.73 -2.03
C GLU A 125 -6.04 -10.41 -1.51
N ILE A 126 -5.13 -10.48 -0.54
CA ILE A 126 -4.44 -9.29 0.00
C ILE A 126 -3.69 -8.56 -1.13
N LEU A 127 -2.87 -9.25 -1.92
CA LEU A 127 -2.11 -8.62 -3.00
C LEU A 127 -3.01 -7.93 -4.03
N PHE A 128 -4.10 -8.57 -4.47
CA PHE A 128 -5.04 -7.96 -5.42
C PHE A 128 -5.81 -6.78 -4.81
N SER A 129 -6.15 -6.82 -3.52
CA SER A 129 -6.76 -5.67 -2.85
C SER A 129 -5.88 -4.41 -2.90
N LYS A 130 -4.55 -4.61 -2.99
CA LYS A 130 -3.57 -3.52 -3.04
C LYS A 130 -3.28 -2.98 -4.43
N PHE A 131 -3.90 -3.51 -5.48
CA PHE A 131 -3.77 -2.97 -6.84
C PHE A 131 -4.39 -1.57 -6.98
N GLY A 132 -5.37 -1.23 -6.14
CA GLY A 132 -6.05 0.07 -6.13
C GLY A 132 -5.53 1.07 -5.10
N GLU A 133 -4.45 0.77 -4.39
CA GLU A 133 -3.90 1.65 -3.34
C GLU A 133 -3.39 2.97 -3.90
N ASP A 134 -3.49 4.07 -3.17
CA ASP A 134 -2.96 5.37 -3.62
C ASP A 134 -1.42 5.41 -3.58
N ASN A 135 -0.81 4.68 -2.64
CA ASN A 135 0.64 4.66 -2.50
C ASN A 135 1.31 3.78 -3.58
N ASP A 136 2.12 4.41 -4.43
CA ASP A 136 2.84 3.76 -5.52
C ASP A 136 3.73 2.59 -5.08
N LEU A 137 4.40 2.69 -3.94
CA LEU A 137 5.31 1.65 -3.46
C LEU A 137 4.53 0.41 -3.00
N VAL A 138 3.40 0.62 -2.30
CA VAL A 138 2.48 -0.47 -1.92
C VAL A 138 1.97 -1.18 -3.17
N ARG A 139 1.50 -0.43 -4.19
CA ARG A 139 1.04 -1.01 -5.46
C ARG A 139 2.15 -1.78 -6.18
N LYS A 140 3.35 -1.21 -6.30
CA LYS A 140 4.48 -1.88 -6.97
C LYS A 140 4.86 -3.19 -6.30
N ASN A 141 4.89 -3.24 -4.97
CA ASN A 141 5.17 -4.46 -4.24
C ASN A 141 4.06 -5.49 -4.42
N ALA A 142 2.79 -5.06 -4.42
CA ALA A 142 1.66 -5.94 -4.70
C ALA A 142 1.73 -6.55 -6.11
N ILE A 143 2.02 -5.73 -7.13
CA ILE A 143 2.20 -6.18 -8.52
C ILE A 143 3.34 -7.20 -8.60
N SER A 144 4.48 -6.90 -7.98
CA SER A 144 5.63 -7.82 -7.94
C SER A 144 5.24 -9.18 -7.32
N GLY A 145 4.53 -9.16 -6.19
CA GLY A 145 4.02 -10.36 -5.54
C GLY A 145 3.07 -11.16 -6.42
N VAL A 146 2.16 -10.50 -7.15
CA VAL A 146 1.27 -11.19 -8.11
C VAL A 146 2.06 -11.76 -9.29
N CYS A 147 3.05 -11.03 -9.83
CA CYS A 147 3.90 -11.49 -10.93
C CYS A 147 4.64 -12.78 -10.58
N ARG A 148 5.09 -12.94 -9.32
CA ARG A 148 5.75 -14.17 -8.83
C ARG A 148 4.90 -15.42 -9.06
N TYR A 149 3.58 -15.29 -8.92
CA TYR A 149 2.62 -16.39 -9.11
C TYR A 149 1.80 -16.23 -10.39
N GLY A 150 2.33 -15.50 -11.39
CA GLY A 150 1.59 -15.07 -12.58
C GLY A 150 0.88 -16.20 -13.33
N LYS A 151 1.46 -17.40 -13.37
CA LYS A 151 0.84 -18.59 -14.00
C LYS A 151 -0.46 -19.00 -13.32
N ILE A 152 -0.46 -19.04 -11.98
CA ILE A 152 -1.63 -19.43 -11.17
C ILE A 152 -2.65 -18.29 -11.14
N LEU A 153 -2.17 -17.05 -11.07
CA LEU A 153 -3.01 -15.87 -10.90
C LEU A 153 -3.50 -15.26 -12.21
N GLN A 154 -3.11 -15.80 -13.36
CA GLN A 154 -3.45 -15.29 -14.69
C GLN A 154 -4.95 -14.98 -14.88
N PRO A 155 -5.89 -15.88 -14.49
CA PRO A 155 -7.32 -15.59 -14.63
C PRO A 155 -7.76 -14.37 -13.82
N LYS A 156 -7.18 -14.21 -12.61
CA LYS A 156 -7.53 -13.10 -11.72
C LYS A 156 -6.90 -11.77 -12.16
N ILE A 157 -5.71 -11.81 -12.76
CA ILE A 157 -5.10 -10.65 -13.43
C ILE A 157 -6.02 -10.16 -14.54
N ILE A 158 -6.50 -11.06 -15.41
CA ILE A 158 -7.42 -10.74 -16.50
C ILE A 158 -8.72 -10.13 -15.96
N LYS A 159 -9.34 -10.77 -14.96
CA LYS A 159 -10.55 -10.25 -14.32
C LYS A 159 -10.36 -8.84 -13.74
N THR A 160 -9.17 -8.51 -13.26
CA THR A 160 -8.90 -7.19 -12.68
C THR A 160 -8.94 -6.06 -13.71
N LEU A 161 -8.78 -6.35 -15.01
CA LEU A 161 -8.97 -5.37 -16.09
C LEU A 161 -10.44 -4.87 -16.18
N GLU A 162 -11.38 -5.61 -15.61
CA GLU A 162 -12.81 -5.27 -15.55
C GLU A 162 -13.19 -4.48 -14.29
N SER A 163 -12.22 -4.18 -13.41
CA SER A 163 -12.45 -3.43 -12.17
C SER A 163 -13.09 -2.06 -12.43
N GLN A 164 -13.84 -1.50 -11.49
CA GLN A 164 -14.30 -0.11 -11.61
C GLN A 164 -13.17 0.90 -11.33
N SER A 165 -12.12 0.49 -10.61
CA SER A 165 -10.97 1.34 -10.30
C SER A 165 -9.98 1.34 -11.46
N TRP A 166 -9.81 2.50 -12.11
CA TRP A 166 -8.81 2.67 -13.16
C TRP A 166 -7.39 2.41 -12.65
N ILE A 167 -7.11 2.66 -11.37
CA ILE A 167 -5.82 2.38 -10.72
C ILE A 167 -5.60 0.87 -10.71
N ALA A 168 -6.61 0.09 -10.30
CA ALA A 168 -6.52 -1.36 -10.26
C ALA A 168 -6.36 -1.97 -11.66
N LYS A 169 -7.11 -1.47 -12.67
CA LYS A 169 -6.91 -1.86 -14.07
C LYS A 169 -5.46 -1.62 -14.50
N ASN A 170 -4.93 -0.44 -14.19
CA ASN A 170 -3.59 -0.06 -14.59
C ASN A 170 -2.50 -0.91 -13.91
N SER A 171 -2.72 -1.29 -12.65
CA SER A 171 -1.86 -2.25 -11.95
C SER A 171 -1.90 -3.64 -12.61
N ALA A 172 -3.07 -4.10 -13.06
CA ALA A 172 -3.19 -5.34 -13.82
C ALA A 172 -2.48 -5.28 -15.17
N ILE A 173 -2.60 -4.17 -15.91
CA ILE A 173 -1.85 -3.94 -17.16
C ILE A 173 -0.34 -3.99 -16.90
N SER A 174 0.14 -3.32 -15.85
CA SER A 174 1.55 -3.34 -15.46
C SER A 174 2.02 -4.75 -15.12
N CYS A 175 1.20 -5.54 -14.42
CA CYS A 175 1.47 -6.93 -14.11
C CYS A 175 1.60 -7.77 -15.39
N ILE A 176 0.69 -7.59 -16.36
CA ILE A 176 0.75 -8.26 -17.66
C ILE A 176 2.04 -7.91 -18.42
N SER A 177 2.42 -6.63 -18.45
CA SER A 177 3.68 -6.21 -19.08
C SER A 177 4.91 -6.85 -18.44
N ASN A 178 4.94 -6.97 -17.12
CA ASN A 178 6.03 -7.63 -16.40
C ASN A 178 6.07 -9.15 -16.66
N LEU A 179 4.90 -9.78 -16.81
CA LEU A 179 4.79 -11.20 -17.13
C LEU A 179 5.11 -11.52 -18.59
N ALA A 180 5.06 -10.53 -19.49
CA ALA A 180 5.22 -10.75 -20.92
C ALA A 180 6.59 -11.32 -21.33
N THR A 181 7.60 -11.21 -20.47
CA THR A 181 8.94 -11.78 -20.69
C THR A 181 9.13 -13.18 -20.10
N ASN A 182 8.13 -13.72 -19.40
CA ASN A 182 8.18 -15.04 -18.78
C ASN A 182 7.65 -16.11 -19.75
N ALA A 183 8.47 -17.13 -20.02
CA ALA A 183 8.15 -18.21 -20.96
C ALA A 183 7.00 -19.12 -20.48
N ASP A 184 6.75 -19.22 -19.18
CA ASP A 184 5.73 -20.10 -18.60
C ASP A 184 4.31 -19.51 -18.62
N ILE A 185 4.15 -18.31 -19.19
CA ILE A 185 2.89 -17.57 -19.26
C ILE A 185 2.28 -17.72 -20.65
N GLU A 186 1.01 -18.12 -20.69
CA GLU A 186 0.20 -18.20 -21.91
C GLU A 186 -0.19 -16.79 -22.37
N LEU A 187 0.71 -16.12 -23.09
CA LEU A 187 0.60 -14.70 -23.48
C LEU A 187 -0.66 -14.41 -24.32
N GLU A 188 -1.10 -15.36 -25.13
CA GLU A 188 -2.29 -15.26 -25.95
C GLU A 188 -3.56 -14.96 -25.13
N LYS A 189 -3.63 -15.42 -23.89
CA LYS A 189 -4.77 -15.17 -22.99
C LYS A 189 -4.92 -13.70 -22.60
N PHE A 190 -3.86 -12.90 -22.73
CA PHE A 190 -3.91 -11.46 -22.46
C PHE A 190 -4.31 -10.61 -23.67
N ILE A 191 -4.24 -11.16 -24.89
CA ILE A 191 -4.40 -10.36 -26.12
C ILE A 191 -5.80 -9.72 -26.19
N VAL A 192 -6.86 -10.54 -26.13
CA VAL A 192 -8.24 -10.03 -26.23
C VAL A 192 -8.60 -9.11 -25.05
N PRO A 193 -8.30 -9.47 -23.78
CA PRO A 193 -8.53 -8.55 -22.65
C PRO A 193 -7.80 -7.21 -22.78
N LEU A 194 -6.56 -7.19 -23.28
CA LEU A 194 -5.83 -5.95 -23.51
C LEU A 194 -6.44 -5.11 -24.64
N ILE A 195 -6.87 -5.72 -25.74
CA ILE A 195 -7.60 -5.03 -26.83
C ILE A 195 -8.87 -4.37 -26.28
N ASN A 196 -9.61 -5.05 -25.41
CA ASN A 196 -10.78 -4.44 -24.78
C ASN A 196 -10.39 -3.23 -23.92
N ALA A 197 -9.29 -3.34 -23.14
CA ALA A 197 -8.78 -2.26 -22.31
C ALA A 197 -8.26 -1.04 -23.11
N THR A 198 -7.93 -1.18 -24.41
CA THR A 198 -7.60 -0.01 -25.24
C THR A 198 -8.80 0.88 -25.53
N ASN A 199 -10.02 0.40 -25.27
CA ASN A 199 -11.27 1.15 -25.41
C ASN A 199 -11.81 1.65 -24.05
N ASP A 200 -11.00 1.59 -22.99
CA ASP A 200 -11.41 2.01 -21.65
C ASP A 200 -11.79 3.49 -21.60
N SER A 201 -12.75 3.89 -20.78
CA SER A 201 -13.09 5.30 -20.56
C SER A 201 -11.93 6.16 -20.04
N ASN A 202 -10.97 5.56 -19.33
CA ASN A 202 -9.83 6.27 -18.76
C ASN A 202 -8.63 6.28 -19.74
N PRO A 203 -8.15 7.46 -20.20
CA PRO A 203 -7.05 7.55 -21.16
C PRO A 203 -5.72 6.93 -20.69
N ILE A 204 -5.45 6.90 -19.38
CA ILE A 204 -4.26 6.26 -18.81
C ILE A 204 -4.33 4.75 -19.04
N VAL A 205 -5.50 4.15 -18.81
CA VAL A 205 -5.73 2.73 -19.06
C VAL A 205 -5.58 2.43 -20.55
N GLN A 206 -6.17 3.23 -21.43
CA GLN A 206 -6.05 3.06 -22.89
C GLN A 206 -4.58 3.04 -23.34
N THR A 207 -3.82 4.05 -22.93
CA THR A 207 -2.43 4.24 -23.36
C THR A 207 -1.54 3.10 -22.86
N ASN A 208 -1.69 2.71 -21.60
CA ASN A 208 -0.89 1.62 -21.04
C ASN A 208 -1.31 0.26 -21.60
N ALA A 209 -2.60 0.05 -21.92
CA ALA A 209 -3.08 -1.15 -22.58
C ALA A 209 -2.47 -1.31 -23.98
N LEU A 210 -2.39 -0.23 -24.76
CA LEU A 210 -1.72 -0.22 -26.08
C LEU A 210 -0.24 -0.59 -25.97
N GLN A 211 0.47 -0.02 -25.01
CA GLN A 211 1.88 -0.33 -24.78
C GLN A 211 2.07 -1.79 -24.33
N ALA A 212 1.25 -2.27 -23.41
CA ALA A 212 1.28 -3.65 -22.96
C ALA A 212 0.97 -4.63 -24.10
N LEU A 213 -0.01 -4.32 -24.96
CA LEU A 213 -0.37 -5.13 -26.11
C LEU A 213 0.80 -5.29 -27.08
N ALA A 214 1.55 -4.21 -27.35
CA ALA A 214 2.75 -4.27 -28.17
C ALA A 214 3.84 -5.18 -27.56
N ILE A 215 4.08 -5.08 -26.25
CA ILE A 215 5.05 -5.92 -25.53
C ILE A 215 4.62 -7.39 -25.55
N VAL A 216 3.35 -7.68 -25.27
CA VAL A 216 2.79 -9.04 -25.30
C VAL A 216 2.91 -9.64 -26.69
N TYR A 217 2.52 -8.89 -27.74
CA TYR A 217 2.61 -9.36 -29.11
C TYR A 217 4.06 -9.66 -29.53
N GLN A 218 5.00 -8.77 -29.17
CA GLN A 218 6.42 -8.96 -29.49
C GLN A 218 6.96 -10.26 -28.89
N ASN A 219 6.65 -10.53 -27.62
CA ASN A 219 7.15 -11.73 -26.94
C ASN A 219 6.39 -13.01 -27.36
N TYR A 220 5.09 -12.91 -27.61
CA TYR A 220 4.31 -14.01 -28.20
C TYR A 220 4.92 -14.46 -29.54
N LYS A 221 5.28 -13.52 -30.42
CA LYS A 221 5.95 -13.82 -31.69
C LYS A 221 7.34 -14.42 -31.53
N LYS A 222 8.08 -14.05 -30.48
CA LYS A 222 9.38 -14.68 -30.18
C LYS A 222 9.19 -16.14 -29.76
N ASN A 223 8.21 -16.42 -28.91
CA ASN A 223 7.94 -17.76 -28.40
C ASN A 223 7.46 -18.74 -29.50
N GLN A 224 6.84 -18.24 -30.59
CA GLN A 224 6.45 -19.06 -31.74
C GLN A 224 7.59 -19.46 -32.69
N LYS A 225 8.75 -18.80 -32.59
CA LYS A 225 9.89 -19.01 -33.49
C LYS A 225 10.90 -20.04 -32.96
N ILE A 226 10.62 -20.63 -31.80
CA ILE A 226 11.42 -21.66 -31.11
C ILE A 226 10.67 -22.99 -31.28
#